data_AF-A0A966NS11-F1
#
_entry.id   AF-A0A966NS11-F1
#
_cell.length_a   1.000
_cell.length_b   1.000
_cell.length_c   1.000
_cell.angle_alpha   90.00
_cell.angle_beta   90.00
_cell.angle_gamma   90.00
#
_symmetry.space_group_name_H-M   'P 1'
#
loop_
_entity.id
_entity.type
_entity.pdbx_description
1 polymer ?
#
loop_
_entity_poly.entity_id
_entity_poly.type
_entity_poly.pdbx_seq_one_letter_code
_entity_poly.pdbx_strand_id
1 'polypeptide(L)' 'MLPSLACVAGEPSGDLIAAPALSALRQIPSTRDLEMFGIGGPAMQAEGFISRWP' A
#
# COMPACT_ATOMS: atom_id res chain seq x y z
N MET A 1 -7.65 3.38 -17.92
CA MET A 1 -7.37 2.58 -16.72
C MET A 1 -6.35 3.35 -15.91
N LEU A 2 -6.65 3.68 -14.66
CA LEU A 2 -5.63 4.25 -13.76
C LEU A 2 -4.60 3.15 -13.45
N PRO A 3 -3.30 3.47 -13.31
CA PRO A 3 -2.30 2.49 -12.94
C PRO A 3 -2.57 1.94 -11.53
N SER A 4 -2.14 0.71 -11.28
CA SER A 4 -2.33 0.03 -10.00
C SER A 4 -1.02 -0.54 -9.49
N LEU A 5 -0.80 -0.52 -8.18
CA LEU A 5 0.37 -1.07 -7.50
C LEU A 5 -0.04 -2.29 -6.66
N ALA A 6 0.53 -3.45 -7.00
CA ALA A 6 0.42 -4.63 -6.16
C ALA A 6 1.62 -4.72 -5.19
N CYS A 7 1.36 -5.06 -3.92
CA CYS A 7 2.41 -5.27 -2.90
C CYS A 7 2.07 -6.46 -1.99
N VAL A 8 3.10 -7.12 -1.43
CA VAL A 8 2.95 -8.26 -0.52
C VAL A 8 3.89 -8.09 0.67
N ALA A 9 3.32 -7.90 1.86
CA ALA A 9 4.01 -7.96 3.14
C ALA A 9 3.54 -9.18 3.94
N GLY A 10 4.39 -10.22 4.01
CA GLY A 10 4.07 -11.49 4.66
C GLY A 10 4.29 -11.53 6.17
N GLU A 11 4.91 -10.50 6.74
CA GLU A 11 5.28 -10.41 8.15
C GLU A 11 5.04 -8.98 8.68
N PRO A 12 4.89 -8.78 10.01
CA PRO A 12 4.67 -7.44 10.58
C PRO A 12 5.78 -6.43 10.25
N SER A 13 7.02 -6.89 10.07
CA SER A 13 8.14 -6.04 9.64
C SER A 13 7.89 -5.45 8.25
N GLY A 14 7.39 -6.25 7.31
CA GLY A 14 7.07 -5.80 5.95
C GLY A 14 5.94 -4.77 5.92
N ASP A 15 4.92 -4.94 6.78
CA ASP A 15 3.82 -3.98 6.93
C ASP A 15 4.34 -2.60 7.36
N LEU A 16 5.19 -2.58 8.38
CA LEU A 16 5.80 -1.35 8.91
C LEU A 16 6.74 -0.67 7.91
N ILE A 17 7.46 -1.45 7.09
CA ILE A 17 8.37 -0.91 6.06
C ILE A 17 7.58 -0.36 4.87
N ALA A 18 6.51 -1.04 4.44
CA ALA A 18 5.76 -0.66 3.26
C ALA A 18 4.84 0.55 3.50
N ALA A 19 4.24 0.67 4.68
CA ALA A 19 3.36 1.80 5.02
C ALA A 19 3.92 3.20 4.67
N PRO A 20 5.13 3.61 5.12
CA PRO A 20 5.68 4.93 4.77
C PRO A 20 5.91 5.10 3.26
N ALA A 21 6.22 4.03 2.53
CA ALA A 21 6.35 4.09 1.07
C ALA A 21 5.00 4.37 0.39
N LEU A 22 3.91 3.73 0.84
CA LEU A 22 2.56 4.00 0.34
C LEU A 22 2.10 5.43 0.66
N SER A 23 2.42 5.90 1.86
CA SER A 23 2.14 7.29 2.28
C SER A 23 2.83 8.30 1.36
N ALA A 24 4.11 8.06 1.03
CA ALA A 24 4.87 8.90 0.12
C ALA A 24 4.27 8.91 -1.31
N LEU A 25 3.82 7.75 -1.80
CA LEU A 25 3.17 7.65 -3.13
C LEU A 25 1.89 8.48 -3.21
N ARG A 26 1.13 8.64 -2.12
CA ARG A 26 -0.06 9.51 -2.10
C ARG A 26 0.26 11.00 -2.19
N GLN A 27 1.46 11.40 -1.78
CA GLN A 27 1.90 12.79 -1.80
C GLN A 27 2.38 13.23 -3.18
N ILE A 28 2.76 12.28 -4.04
CA ILE A 28 3.24 12.54 -5.41
C ILE A 28 2.03 12.67 -6.36
N PRO A 29 1.88 13.79 -7.10
CA PRO A 29 0.68 14.04 -7.93
C PRO A 29 0.38 12.97 -8.97
N SER A 30 1.40 12.37 -9.59
CA SER A 30 1.23 11.34 -10.62
C SER A 30 0.82 9.97 -10.06
N THR A 31 0.96 9.76 -8.75
CA THR A 31 0.68 8.47 -8.09
C THR A 31 -0.39 8.56 -7.00
N ARG A 32 -0.94 9.75 -6.76
CA ARG A 32 -1.95 10.02 -5.72
C ARG A 32 -3.19 9.13 -5.83
N ASP A 33 -3.61 8.86 -7.06
CA ASP A 33 -4.84 8.13 -7.38
C ASP A 33 -4.58 6.67 -7.78
N LEU A 34 -3.39 6.13 -7.47
CA LEU A 34 -3.10 4.71 -7.69
C LEU A 34 -4.00 3.84 -6.81
N GLU A 35 -4.58 2.80 -7.42
CA GLU A 35 -5.12 1.69 -6.65
C GLU A 35 -3.94 0.87 -6.09
N MET A 36 -3.83 0.81 -4.77
CA MET A 36 -2.79 0.05 -4.07
C MET A 36 -3.42 -1.14 -3.36
N PHE A 37 -3.03 -2.37 -3.71
CA PHE A 37 -3.68 -3.60 -3.22
C PHE A 37 -2.71 -4.78 -3.09
N GLY A 38 -3.14 -5.85 -2.39
CA GLY A 38 -2.38 -7.10 -2.28
C GLY A 38 -2.45 -7.71 -0.89
N ILE A 39 -1.32 -8.09 -0.30
CA ILE A 39 -1.25 -8.61 1.08
C ILE A 39 -0.57 -7.56 1.94
N GLY A 40 -1.27 -7.03 2.95
CA GLY A 40 -0.73 -5.98 3.81
C GLY A 40 -1.38 -5.96 5.18
N GLY A 41 -0.60 -5.59 6.19
CA GLY A 41 -1.08 -5.51 7.56
C GLY A 41 -1.81 -4.19 7.87
N PRO A 42 -2.10 -3.95 9.16
CA PRO A 42 -2.81 -2.77 9.60
C PRO A 42 -2.12 -1.44 9.26
N ALA A 43 -0.78 -1.39 9.23
CA ALA A 43 -0.06 -0.15 8.93
C ALA A 43 -0.22 0.25 7.45
N MET A 44 -0.10 -0.70 6.52
CA MET A 44 -0.38 -0.45 5.10
C MET A 44 -1.84 -0.05 4.89
N GLN A 45 -2.79 -0.72 5.56
CA GLN A 45 -4.21 -0.42 5.45
C GLN A 45 -4.56 1.00 5.95
N ALA A 46 -3.87 1.50 6.97
CA ALA A 46 -4.03 2.88 7.45
C ALA A 46 -3.67 3.92 6.38
N GLU A 47 -2.74 3.59 5.48
CA GLU A 47 -2.38 4.40 4.31
C GLU A 47 -3.31 4.13 3.10
N GLY A 48 -4.46 3.48 3.33
CA GLY A 48 -5.46 3.16 2.32
C GLY A 48 -5.05 2.08 1.32
N PHE A 49 -4.13 1.18 1.72
CA PHE A 49 -3.86 -0.06 0.99
C PHE A 49 -5.04 -1.03 1.12
N ILE A 50 -5.45 -1.64 0.03
CA ILE A 50 -6.52 -2.65 0.03
C ILE A 50 -5.89 -4.03 0.23
N SER A 51 -5.87 -4.50 1.48
CA SER A 51 -5.49 -5.90 1.73
C SER A 51 -6.58 -6.84 1.23
N ARG A 52 -6.16 -7.83 0.44
CA ARG A 52 -6.98 -8.93 -0.08
C ARG A 52 -6.61 -10.26 0.63
N TRP A 53 -5.98 -10.16 1.81
CA TRP A 53 -5.56 -11.27 2.66
C TRP A 53 -5.60 -10.89 4.17
N PRO A 54 -6.00 -11.79 5.09
CA PRO A 54 -6.63 -13.07 4.80
C PRO A 54 -7.90 -12.89 3.96
#